data_AF-A0A661HAI8-F1
#
_entry.id   AF-A0A661HAI8-F1
#
_cell.length_a   1.000
_cell.length_b   1.000
_cell.length_c   1.000
_cell.angle_alpha   90.00
_cell.angle_beta   90.00
_cell.angle_gamma   90.00
#
_symmetry.space_group_name_H-M   'P 1'
#
loop_
_entity.id
_entity.type
_entity.pdbx_description
1 polymer ?
#
loop_
_entity_poly.entity_id
_entity_poly.type
_entity_poly.pdbx_seq_one_letter_code
_entity_poly.pdbx_strand_id
1 'polypeptide(L)'
;MHNFRSHKVTMGHDGMLYSLPSREIITGSIEYMANGLPWDGIISADFFGKVKPDISIYGNAAEMLCMDPAEVMMVACHAQDLDAARTAGFRTAYVNRPLEYGPDRPPEAKPDPYDYDADNFIELAQMLRADKAAGNV
;
A
#
# COMPACT_ATOMS: atom_id res chain seq x y z
N MET A 1 -2.92 -25.55 -9.88
CA MET A 1 -2.47 -24.33 -10.57
C MET A 1 -3.40 -23.20 -10.15
N HIS A 2 -3.06 -22.47 -9.10
CA HIS A 2 -3.83 -21.29 -8.69
C HIS A 2 -3.36 -20.11 -9.54
N ASN A 3 -4.29 -19.50 -10.28
CA ASN A 3 -4.04 -18.25 -11.00
C ASN A 3 -3.79 -17.14 -9.97
N PHE A 4 -2.57 -16.58 -9.95
CA PHE A 4 -2.26 -15.39 -9.16
C PHE A 4 -3.14 -14.22 -9.63
N ARG A 5 -4.17 -13.90 -8.85
CA ARG A 5 -4.88 -12.61 -8.91
C ARG A 5 -4.08 -11.61 -8.10
N SER A 6 -3.90 -10.42 -8.66
CA SER A 6 -3.29 -9.29 -7.94
C SER A 6 -4.29 -8.80 -6.91
N HIS A 7 -4.15 -9.21 -5.65
CA HIS A 7 -5.04 -8.75 -4.58
C HIS A 7 -4.57 -7.39 -4.10
N LYS A 8 -5.45 -6.39 -4.17
CA LYS A 8 -5.13 -5.01 -3.78
C LYS A 8 -5.84 -4.68 -2.48
N VAL A 9 -5.07 -4.42 -1.43
CA VAL A 9 -5.56 -3.99 -0.11
C VAL A 9 -4.89 -2.67 0.24
N THR A 10 -5.69 -1.71 0.71
CA THR A 10 -5.20 -0.47 1.32
C THR A 10 -5.40 -0.53 2.83
N MET A 11 -4.38 -0.15 3.60
CA MET A 11 -4.44 -0.04 5.07
C MET A 11 -4.47 1.44 5.45
N GLY A 12 -5.58 1.90 6.03
CA GLY A 12 -5.71 3.25 6.56
C GLY A 12 -4.74 3.52 7.73
N HIS A 13 -4.31 4.78 7.87
CA HIS A 13 -3.50 5.28 8.98
C HIS A 13 -4.40 6.17 9.86
N ASP A 14 -4.36 6.03 11.19
CA ASP A 14 -4.97 7.01 12.10
C ASP A 14 -3.90 7.81 12.86
N GLY A 15 -4.15 9.11 13.00
CA GLY A 15 -3.17 10.18 13.28
C GLY A 15 -3.57 11.49 12.59
N MET A 16 -4.50 11.43 11.64
CA MET A 16 -5.39 12.54 11.28
C MET A 16 -6.75 12.27 11.90
N LEU A 17 -7.18 13.10 12.84
CA LEU A 17 -8.57 13.12 13.32
C LEU A 17 -9.50 13.37 12.12
N TYR A 18 -9.99 12.29 11.51
CA TYR A 18 -10.94 12.37 10.43
C TYR A 18 -12.31 12.74 11.01
N SER A 19 -12.64 14.04 10.95
CA SER A 19 -14.00 14.53 11.20
C SER A 19 -14.99 13.79 10.29
N LEU A 20 -16.29 13.70 10.63
CA LEU A 20 -17.31 13.04 9.79
C LEU A 20 -17.22 13.34 8.27
N PRO A 21 -16.85 14.56 7.82
CA PRO A 21 -16.53 14.85 6.40
C PRO A 21 -15.40 14.02 5.78
N SER A 22 -14.40 13.66 6.57
CA SER A 22 -13.24 12.87 6.12
C SER A 22 -13.59 11.40 5.85
N ARG A 23 -14.59 10.86 6.58
CA ARG A 23 -15.16 9.54 6.27
C ARG A 23 -15.78 9.54 4.88
N GLU A 24 -16.52 10.60 4.52
CA GLU A 24 -17.10 10.76 3.18
C GLU A 24 -16.02 10.94 2.10
N ILE A 25 -14.90 11.62 2.41
CA ILE A 25 -13.77 11.74 1.48
C ILE A 25 -13.06 10.40 1.27
N ILE A 26 -12.79 9.64 2.33
CA ILE A 26 -12.16 8.32 2.24
C ILE A 26 -13.08 7.36 1.50
N THR A 27 -14.37 7.30 1.87
CA THR A 27 -15.35 6.45 1.19
C THR A 27 -15.56 6.88 -0.26
N GLY A 28 -15.66 8.17 -0.56
CA GLY A 28 -15.80 8.68 -1.92
C GLY A 28 -14.57 8.44 -2.79
N SER A 29 -13.37 8.55 -2.23
CA SER A 29 -12.12 8.21 -2.91
C SER A 29 -12.02 6.70 -3.17
N ILE A 30 -12.46 5.89 -2.22
CA ILE A 30 -12.55 4.43 -2.36
C ILE A 30 -13.56 4.04 -3.44
N GLU A 31 -14.76 4.62 -3.43
CA GLU A 31 -15.79 4.36 -4.46
C GLU A 31 -15.30 4.78 -5.84
N TYR A 32 -14.66 5.95 -5.94
CA TYR A 32 -14.07 6.43 -7.18
C TYR A 32 -12.96 5.49 -7.69
N MET A 33 -12.08 5.02 -6.80
CA MET A 33 -11.04 4.05 -7.14
C MET A 33 -11.59 2.64 -7.43
N ALA A 34 -12.66 2.21 -6.75
CA ALA A 34 -13.30 0.92 -6.92
C ALA A 34 -14.09 0.83 -8.24
N ASN A 35 -14.61 1.95 -8.72
CA ASN A 35 -15.23 2.03 -10.04
C ASN A 35 -14.20 1.95 -11.20
N GLY A 36 -12.90 2.11 -10.93
CA GLY A 36 -11.83 2.10 -11.95
C GLY A 36 -10.78 0.99 -11.81
N LEU A 37 -10.71 0.31 -10.67
CA LEU A 37 -9.73 -0.76 -10.39
C LEU A 37 -10.44 -1.93 -9.71
N PRO A 38 -10.15 -3.20 -10.05
CA PRO A 38 -10.66 -4.33 -9.29
C PRO A 38 -9.97 -4.36 -7.91
N TRP A 39 -10.77 -4.40 -6.85
CA TRP A 39 -10.33 -4.60 -5.47
C TRP A 39 -11.01 -5.85 -4.93
N ASP A 40 -10.25 -6.67 -4.22
CA ASP A 40 -10.78 -7.88 -3.57
C ASP A 40 -11.24 -7.59 -2.13
N GLY A 41 -10.76 -6.50 -1.52
CA GLY A 41 -11.16 -6.07 -0.19
C GLY A 41 -10.52 -4.76 0.28
N ILE A 42 -11.06 -4.21 1.36
CA ILE A 42 -10.54 -3.02 2.04
C ILE A 42 -10.36 -3.39 3.50
N ILE A 43 -9.17 -3.18 4.06
CA ILE A 43 -8.85 -3.55 5.44
C ILE A 43 -8.38 -2.29 6.17
N SER A 44 -9.12 -1.86 7.21
CA SER A 44 -8.66 -0.78 8.09
C SER A 44 -7.81 -1.34 9.24
N ALA A 45 -6.80 -0.59 9.68
CA ALA A 45 -6.04 -0.91 10.89
C ALA A 45 -6.93 -0.89 12.16
N ASP A 46 -8.05 -0.17 12.13
CA ASP A 46 -9.02 -0.08 13.22
C ASP A 46 -9.62 -1.44 13.60
N PHE A 47 -9.76 -2.35 12.63
CA PHE A 47 -10.25 -3.71 12.90
C PHE A 47 -9.35 -4.46 13.89
N PHE A 48 -8.09 -4.06 13.99
CA PHE A 48 -7.11 -4.66 14.89
C PHE A 48 -6.83 -3.80 16.13
N GLY A 49 -7.45 -2.62 16.25
CA GLY A 49 -7.17 -1.66 17.33
C GLY A 49 -5.73 -1.16 17.34
N LYS A 50 -5.10 -1.05 16.15
CA LYS A 50 -3.68 -0.70 16.00
C LYS A 50 -3.48 0.46 15.05
N VAL A 51 -2.34 1.11 15.17
CA VAL A 51 -1.93 2.24 14.32
C VAL A 51 -0.58 1.91 13.68
N LYS A 52 -0.38 2.32 12.43
CA LYS A 52 0.94 2.22 11.79
C LYS A 52 1.97 3.05 12.58
N PRO A 53 3.25 2.63 12.65
CA PRO A 53 3.87 1.53 11.93
C PRO A 53 3.86 0.19 12.70
N ASP A 54 2.85 -0.09 13.54
CA ASP A 54 2.78 -1.37 14.25
C ASP A 54 2.84 -2.54 13.24
N ILE A 55 3.94 -3.29 13.32
CA ILE A 55 4.29 -4.36 12.39
C ILE A 55 3.25 -5.48 12.34
N SER A 56 2.52 -5.69 13.43
CA SER A 56 1.53 -6.76 13.50
C SER A 56 0.28 -6.48 12.64
N ILE A 57 0.07 -5.24 12.21
CA ILE A 57 -0.99 -4.88 11.25
C ILE A 57 -0.78 -5.59 9.91
N TYR A 58 0.47 -5.73 9.47
CA TYR A 58 0.82 -6.35 8.19
C TYR A 58 0.62 -7.86 8.26
N GLY A 59 1.09 -8.52 9.32
CA GLY A 59 0.82 -9.95 9.53
C GLY A 59 -0.68 -10.26 9.55
N ASN A 60 -1.46 -9.48 10.31
CA ASN A 60 -2.90 -9.62 10.36
C ASN A 60 -3.58 -9.42 8.99
N ALA A 61 -3.08 -8.49 8.16
CA ALA A 61 -3.60 -8.26 6.81
C ALA A 61 -3.33 -9.45 5.89
N ALA A 62 -2.14 -10.06 5.95
CA ALA A 62 -1.82 -11.27 5.19
C ALA A 62 -2.70 -12.46 5.61
N GLU A 63 -2.93 -12.63 6.92
CA GLU A 63 -3.84 -13.65 7.45
C GLU A 63 -5.28 -13.46 6.95
N MET A 64 -5.81 -12.23 6.97
CA MET A 64 -7.14 -11.93 6.43
C MET A 64 -7.26 -12.20 4.92
N LEU A 65 -6.16 -12.02 4.17
CA LEU A 65 -6.08 -12.35 2.76
C LEU A 65 -5.86 -13.84 2.49
N CYS A 66 -5.58 -14.64 3.53
CA CYS A 66 -5.16 -16.04 3.42
C CYS A 66 -3.96 -16.21 2.47
N MET A 67 -2.99 -15.30 2.58
CA MET A 67 -1.77 -15.26 1.75
C MET A 67 -0.53 -15.38 2.61
N ASP A 68 0.53 -15.94 2.03
CA ASP A 68 1.86 -15.81 2.63
C ASP A 68 2.31 -14.33 2.54
N PRO A 69 2.96 -13.76 3.56
CA PRO A 69 3.43 -12.37 3.53
C PRO A 69 4.23 -12.01 2.26
N ALA A 70 5.03 -12.95 1.75
CA ALA A 70 5.83 -12.77 0.53
C ALA A 70 4.99 -12.63 -0.75
N GLU A 71 3.73 -13.05 -0.74
CA GLU A 71 2.77 -12.88 -1.84
C GLU A 71 2.06 -11.53 -1.79
N VAL A 72 2.21 -10.78 -0.70
CA VAL A 72 1.59 -9.48 -0.48
C VAL A 72 2.60 -8.36 -0.74
N MET A 73 2.16 -7.32 -1.43
CA MET A 73 2.96 -6.12 -1.69
C MET A 73 2.32 -4.89 -1.05
N MET A 74 3.07 -4.19 -0.20
CA MET A 74 2.70 -2.86 0.27
C MET A 74 3.15 -1.80 -0.75
N VAL A 75 2.23 -0.93 -1.14
CA VAL A 75 2.50 0.21 -2.03
C VAL A 75 2.25 1.51 -1.27
N ALA A 76 3.28 2.33 -1.06
CA ALA A 76 3.17 3.56 -0.27
C ALA A 76 4.18 4.63 -0.72
N CYS A 77 3.97 5.87 -0.28
CA CYS A 77 4.90 7.00 -0.47
C CYS A 77 5.67 7.38 0.80
N HIS A 78 5.40 6.69 1.92
CA HIS A 78 6.05 6.90 3.21
C HIS A 78 7.00 5.73 3.50
N ALA A 79 8.24 6.06 3.86
CA ALA A 79 9.29 5.06 4.09
C ALA A 79 8.95 4.15 5.28
N GLN A 80 8.40 4.74 6.35
CA GLN A 80 8.05 4.03 7.59
C GLN A 80 7.06 2.88 7.37
N ASP A 81 6.08 3.07 6.48
CA ASP A 81 5.10 2.04 6.12
C ASP A 81 5.76 0.87 5.37
N LEU A 82 6.66 1.19 4.44
CA LEU A 82 7.35 0.18 3.64
C LEU A 82 8.38 -0.60 4.47
N ASP A 83 9.07 0.06 5.38
CA ASP A 83 10.03 -0.58 6.28
C ASP A 83 9.33 -1.56 7.23
N ALA A 84 8.17 -1.17 7.77
CA ALA A 84 7.36 -2.04 8.61
C ALA A 84 6.80 -3.23 7.80
N ALA A 85 6.29 -2.99 6.58
CA ALA A 85 5.82 -4.04 5.69
C ALA A 85 6.93 -5.05 5.33
N ARG A 86 8.11 -4.54 4.96
CA ARG A 86 9.28 -5.36 4.66
C ARG A 86 9.69 -6.22 5.85
N THR A 87 9.69 -5.65 7.05
CA THR A 87 10.00 -6.39 8.28
C THR A 87 8.98 -7.49 8.55
N ALA A 88 7.72 -7.29 8.16
CA ALA A 88 6.67 -8.30 8.21
C ALA A 88 6.73 -9.34 7.07
N GLY A 89 7.70 -9.23 6.16
CA GLY A 89 7.92 -10.15 5.04
C GLY A 89 7.16 -9.80 3.76
N PHE A 90 6.58 -8.61 3.66
CA PHE A 90 5.88 -8.15 2.46
C PHE A 90 6.89 -7.66 1.43
N ARG A 91 6.49 -7.76 0.15
CA ARG A 91 7.12 -7.01 -0.93
C ARG A 91 6.77 -5.53 -0.80
N THR A 92 7.60 -4.67 -1.36
CA THR A 92 7.52 -3.22 -1.18
C THR A 92 7.60 -2.47 -2.50
N ALA A 93 6.68 -1.54 -2.71
CA ALA A 93 6.72 -0.61 -3.83
C ALA A 93 6.57 0.82 -3.33
N TYR A 94 7.60 1.63 -3.54
CA TYR A 94 7.55 3.06 -3.29
C TYR A 94 6.99 3.80 -4.50
N VAL A 95 6.04 4.70 -4.26
CA VAL A 95 5.52 5.61 -5.28
C VAL A 95 5.81 7.05 -4.85
N ASN A 96 6.61 7.75 -5.65
CA ASN A 96 7.02 9.12 -5.39
C ASN A 96 5.80 10.06 -5.33
N ARG A 97 5.74 10.88 -4.28
CA ARG A 97 4.72 11.92 -4.09
C ARG A 97 5.41 13.22 -3.65
N PRO A 98 6.02 13.98 -4.58
CA PRO A 98 6.82 15.15 -4.23
C PRO A 98 6.01 16.27 -3.56
N LEU A 99 4.68 16.25 -3.68
CA LEU A 99 3.76 17.22 -3.10
C LEU A 99 2.93 16.65 -1.94
N GLU A 100 3.29 15.49 -1.39
CA GLU A 100 2.53 14.84 -0.30
C GLU A 100 2.31 15.79 0.89
N TYR A 101 3.35 16.55 1.24
CA TYR A 101 3.29 17.53 2.34
C TYR A 101 3.06 18.97 1.87
N GLY A 102 2.59 19.15 0.63
CA GLY A 102 2.46 20.45 -0.02
C GLY A 102 3.76 20.95 -0.64
N PRO A 103 3.70 22.09 -1.37
CA PRO A 103 4.83 22.60 -2.15
C PRO A 103 5.99 23.12 -1.29
N ASP A 104 5.72 23.51 -0.05
CA ASP A 104 6.68 24.18 0.83
C ASP A 104 7.42 23.22 1.78
N ARG A 105 7.09 21.92 1.73
CA ARG A 105 7.69 20.93 2.61
C ARG A 105 8.39 19.85 1.79
N PRO A 106 9.70 19.62 2.03
CA PRO A 106 10.41 18.59 1.31
C PRO A 106 9.79 17.20 1.61
N PRO A 107 9.84 16.27 0.65
CA PRO A 107 9.44 14.88 0.87
C PRO A 107 10.21 14.25 2.03
N GLU A 108 9.62 13.22 2.63
CA GLU A 108 10.31 12.41 3.63
C GLU A 108 11.60 11.81 3.04
N ALA A 109 12.65 11.74 3.85
CA ALA A 109 13.90 11.10 3.45
C ALA A 109 13.67 9.58 3.27
N LYS A 110 14.06 9.06 2.10
CA LYS A 110 13.98 7.64 1.77
C LYS A 110 15.36 6.97 1.98
N PRO A 111 15.50 6.01 2.91
CA PRO A 111 16.81 5.46 3.30
C PRO A 111 17.37 4.41 2.33
N ASP A 112 16.54 3.57 1.71
CA ASP A 112 16.96 2.49 0.80
C ASP A 112 16.06 2.40 -0.45
N PRO A 113 16.52 1.76 -1.55
CA PRO A 113 15.63 1.31 -2.61
C PRO A 113 14.68 0.21 -2.12
N TYR A 114 13.41 0.29 -2.54
CA TYR A 114 12.42 -0.76 -2.34
C TYR A 114 12.43 -1.76 -3.49
N ASP A 115 11.65 -2.85 -3.41
CA ASP A 115 11.61 -3.83 -4.50
C ASP A 115 11.19 -3.17 -5.82
N TYR A 116 10.35 -2.13 -5.72
CA TYR A 116 10.07 -1.18 -6.79
C TYR A 116 10.12 0.25 -6.26
N ASP A 117 10.78 1.13 -7.01
CA ASP A 117 10.71 2.58 -6.82
C ASP A 117 10.16 3.18 -8.11
N ALA A 118 9.00 3.83 -8.05
CA ALA A 118 8.34 4.43 -9.22
C ALA A 118 7.94 5.88 -8.96
N ASP A 119 7.95 6.73 -9.99
CA ASP A 119 7.51 8.11 -9.89
C ASP A 119 5.99 8.25 -9.86
N ASN A 120 5.27 7.24 -10.35
CA ASN A 120 3.81 7.21 -10.38
C ASN A 120 3.28 5.78 -10.59
N PHE A 121 1.95 5.62 -10.49
CA PHE A 121 1.31 4.31 -10.65
C PHE A 121 1.37 3.74 -12.07
N ILE A 122 1.54 4.56 -13.12
CA ILE A 122 1.67 4.07 -14.49
C ILE A 122 3.02 3.37 -14.66
N GLU A 123 4.09 3.99 -14.17
CA GLU A 123 5.42 3.41 -14.18
C GLU A 123 5.48 2.14 -13.33
N LEU A 124 4.92 2.15 -12.12
CA LEU A 124 4.84 0.94 -11.29
C LEU A 124 4.12 -0.20 -12.03
N ALA A 125 3.01 0.09 -12.71
CA ALA A 125 2.29 -0.91 -13.50
C ALA A 125 3.11 -1.45 -14.68
N GLN A 126 3.97 -0.62 -15.29
CA GLN A 126 4.88 -1.06 -16.36
C GLN A 126 5.97 -1.99 -15.81
N MET A 127 6.58 -1.65 -14.68
CA MET A 127 7.59 -2.48 -14.01
C MET A 127 7.03 -3.86 -13.65
N LEU A 128 5.84 -3.91 -13.02
CA LEU A 128 5.20 -5.17 -12.65
C LEU A 128 4.83 -6.03 -13.87
N ARG A 129 4.43 -5.41 -14.99
CA ARG A 129 4.17 -6.13 -16.24
C ARG A 129 5.45 -6.71 -16.84
N ALA A 130 6.55 -5.98 -16.80
CA ALA A 130 7.84 -6.43 -17.29
C ALA A 130 8.35 -7.62 -16.47
N ASP A 131 8.26 -7.56 -15.14
CA ASP A 131 8.68 -8.67 -14.27
C ASP A 131 7.83 -9.92 -14.45
N LYS A 132 6.50 -9.75 -14.63
CA LYS A 132 5.62 -10.87 -14.95
C LYS A 132 5.98 -11.52 -16.29
N ALA A 133 6.36 -10.72 -17.28
CA ALA A 133 6.83 -11.23 -18.57
C ALA A 133 8.20 -11.95 -18.46
N ALA A 134 9.05 -11.54 -17.51
CA ALA A 134 10.33 -12.16 -17.22
C ALA A 134 10.22 -13.42 -16.34
N GLY A 135 9.07 -13.68 -15.71
CA GLY A 135 8.86 -14.80 -14.80
C GLY A 135 9.42 -14.57 -13.39
N ASN A 136 9.66 -13.32 -13.02
CA ASN A 136 10.17 -12.93 -11.70
C ASN A 136 9.07 -12.85 -10.63
N VAL A 137 7.80 -12.81 -11.05
CA VAL A 137 6.58 -12.66 -10.24
C VAL A 137 5.39 -13.38 -10.86
#